data_AF-A0A0V8JMS5-F1
#
_entry.id   AF-A0A0V8JMS5-F1
#
_cell.length_a   1.000
_cell.length_b   1.000
_cell.length_c   1.000
_cell.angle_alpha   90.00
_cell.angle_beta   90.00
_cell.angle_gamma   90.00
#
_symmetry.space_group_name_H-M   'P 1'
#
loop_
_entity.id
_entity.type
_entity.pdbx_description
1 polymer ?
#
loop_
_entity_poly.entity_id
_entity_poly.type
_entity_poly.pdbx_seq_one_letter_code
_entity_poly.pdbx_strand_id
1 'polypeptide(L)'
;MIQQKNAQDELVVFREEFHLKQDAIYMDGNSLGLLSKPAETTLMEVITDWKEKGIDGWTQGKHPWFSLSEKLGEMMAPLVGGFPEEVIVTGSTTVNLHQLISTFYEPSGTRTKILADELTFPSDIYALQSQQRLSNHHDEMLFIVIHQASELWMKHG
;
A
#
# COMPACT_ATOMS: atom_id res chain seq x y z
N MET A 1 27.47 17.67 -16.15
CA MET A 1 26.04 17.83 -15.82
C MET A 1 25.55 16.78 -14.81
N ILE A 2 25.61 15.46 -15.09
CA ILE A 2 25.13 14.42 -14.15
C ILE A 2 25.93 14.39 -12.84
N GLN A 3 27.26 14.38 -12.90
CA GLN A 3 28.10 14.41 -11.68
C GLN A 3 27.88 15.68 -10.83
N GLN A 4 27.53 16.78 -11.48
CA GLN A 4 27.25 18.06 -10.81
C GLN A 4 25.89 18.04 -10.12
N LYS A 5 24.88 17.38 -10.70
CA LYS A 5 23.58 17.13 -10.06
C LYS A 5 23.71 16.20 -8.86
N ASN A 6 24.52 15.13 -8.96
CA ASN A 6 24.76 14.22 -7.83
C ASN A 6 25.49 14.91 -6.66
N ALA A 7 26.42 15.82 -6.95
CA ALA A 7 27.15 16.56 -5.92
C ALA A 7 26.27 17.58 -5.16
N GLN A 8 25.11 17.94 -5.70
CA GLN A 8 24.14 18.87 -5.11
C GLN A 8 22.93 18.14 -4.53
N ASP A 9 22.87 16.82 -4.63
CA ASP A 9 21.76 16.01 -4.13
C ASP A 9 21.94 15.74 -2.63
N GLU A 10 21.21 16.48 -1.80
CA GLU A 10 21.21 16.29 -0.35
C GLU A 10 20.71 14.89 0.08
N LEU A 11 19.99 14.17 -0.80
CA LEU A 11 19.46 12.84 -0.53
C LEU A 11 20.45 11.72 -0.87
N VAL A 12 21.62 12.04 -1.44
CA VAL A 12 22.63 11.04 -1.83
C VAL A 12 23.02 10.12 -0.67
N VAL A 13 22.98 10.64 0.56
CA VAL A 13 23.28 9.89 1.79
C VAL A 13 22.35 8.70 2.00
N PHE A 14 21.07 8.81 1.61
CA PHE A 14 20.11 7.71 1.75
C PHE A 14 20.42 6.53 0.83
N ARG A 15 21.20 6.74 -0.25
CA ARG A 15 21.64 5.65 -1.11
C ARG A 15 22.43 4.59 -0.33
N GLU A 16 23.16 5.02 0.70
CA GLU A 16 23.99 4.14 1.52
C GLU A 16 23.16 3.24 2.46
N GLU A 17 21.88 3.58 2.69
CA GLU A 17 20.95 2.81 3.53
C GLU A 17 20.36 1.58 2.82
N PHE A 18 20.69 1.35 1.54
CA PHE A 18 20.17 0.24 0.76
C PHE A 18 21.25 -0.73 0.30
N HIS A 19 20.87 -1.99 0.15
CA HIS A 19 21.69 -3.00 -0.52
C HIS A 19 21.59 -2.81 -2.04
N LEU A 20 22.64 -2.23 -2.63
CA LEU A 20 22.71 -1.98 -4.06
C LEU A 20 23.14 -3.22 -4.83
N LYS A 21 22.54 -3.45 -6.00
CA LYS A 21 23.04 -4.44 -6.96
C LYS A 21 24.30 -3.89 -7.65
N GLN A 22 25.39 -4.64 -7.55
CA GLN A 22 26.63 -4.33 -8.30
C GLN A 22 26.35 -4.41 -9.80
N ASP A 23 26.98 -3.51 -10.55
CA ASP A 23 26.92 -3.45 -12.03
C ASP A 23 25.51 -3.36 -12.63
N ALA A 24 24.54 -2.85 -11.87
CA ALA A 24 23.16 -2.69 -12.33
C ALA A 24 22.61 -1.29 -12.04
N ILE A 25 21.83 -0.77 -12.99
CA ILE A 25 20.96 0.38 -12.77
C ILE A 25 19.57 -0.17 -12.47
N TYR A 26 19.20 -0.21 -11.19
CA TYR A 26 17.92 -0.77 -10.76
C TYR A 26 16.81 0.28 -10.91
N MET A 27 15.94 0.07 -11.91
CA MET A 27 14.86 1.01 -12.30
C MET A 27 13.45 0.41 -12.11
N ASP A 28 13.31 -0.61 -11.27
CA ASP A 28 12.04 -1.32 -11.01
C ASP A 28 11.61 -1.23 -9.54
N GLY A 29 12.05 -0.15 -8.86
CA GLY A 29 11.75 0.11 -7.45
C GLY A 29 10.27 0.38 -7.17
N ASN A 30 9.49 0.72 -8.20
CA ASN A 30 8.04 0.86 -8.14
C ASN A 30 7.32 -0.50 -8.00
N SER A 31 7.92 -1.60 -8.45
CA SER A 31 7.38 -2.94 -8.24
C SER A 31 7.91 -3.56 -6.94
N LEU A 32 9.22 -3.46 -6.69
CA LEU A 32 9.85 -3.96 -5.48
C LEU A 32 11.02 -3.07 -5.07
N GLY A 33 10.96 -2.46 -3.90
CA GLY A 33 12.07 -1.67 -3.36
C GLY A 33 13.32 -2.52 -3.10
N LEU A 34 14.51 -1.90 -3.22
CA LEU A 34 15.74 -2.53 -2.72
C LEU A 34 15.65 -2.73 -1.20
N LEU A 35 16.30 -3.77 -0.69
CA LEU A 35 16.32 -4.04 0.75
C LEU A 35 17.05 -2.90 1.48
N SER A 36 16.34 -2.28 2.42
CA SER A 36 16.90 -1.30 3.36
C SER A 36 17.68 -2.02 4.47
N LYS A 37 18.90 -1.55 4.75
CA LYS A 37 19.76 -2.07 5.84
C LYS A 37 19.12 -1.82 7.22
N PRO A 38 18.53 -0.65 7.52
CA PRO A 38 17.71 -0.49 8.72
C PRO A 38 16.56 -1.48 8.82
N ALA A 39 15.83 -1.73 7.72
CA ALA A 39 14.71 -2.69 7.74
C ALA A 39 15.18 -4.12 8.05
N GLU A 40 16.30 -4.55 7.45
CA GLU A 40 16.94 -5.82 7.77
C GLU A 40 17.35 -5.89 9.25
N THR A 41 17.95 -4.83 9.79
CA THR A 41 18.34 -4.75 11.20
C THR A 41 17.13 -4.91 12.12
N THR A 42 16.06 -4.15 11.89
CA THR A 42 14.83 -4.23 12.69
C THR A 42 14.17 -5.61 12.60
N LEU A 43 14.18 -6.25 11.42
CA LEU A 43 13.68 -7.62 11.28
C LEU A 43 14.46 -8.61 12.15
N MET A 44 15.80 -8.49 12.17
CA MET A 44 16.63 -9.35 13.02
C MET A 44 16.43 -9.09 14.52
N GLU A 45 16.10 -7.86 14.91
CA GLU A 45 15.69 -7.54 16.29
C GLU A 45 14.39 -8.25 16.66
N VAL A 46 13.38 -8.24 15.79
CA VAL A 46 12.10 -8.94 16.04
C VAL A 46 12.32 -10.45 16.16
N ILE A 47 13.17 -11.04 15.32
CA ILE A 47 13.53 -12.47 15.40
C ILE A 47 14.24 -12.78 16.73
N THR A 48 15.12 -11.88 17.17
CA THR A 48 15.84 -12.02 18.45
C THR A 48 14.88 -11.93 19.62
N ASP A 49 13.98 -10.96 19.63
CA ASP A 49 12.92 -10.83 20.64
C ASP A 49 12.06 -12.09 20.71
N TRP A 50 11.69 -12.67 19.56
CA TRP A 50 10.92 -13.90 19.55
C TRP A 50 11.68 -15.07 20.19
N LYS A 51 12.96 -15.23 19.84
CA LYS A 51 13.83 -16.30 20.38
C LYS A 51 14.00 -16.18 21.89
N GLU A 52 14.17 -14.97 22.40
CA GLU A 52 14.53 -14.73 23.81
C GLU A 52 13.31 -14.59 24.73
N LYS A 53 12.22 -13.99 24.24
CA LYS A 53 11.06 -13.60 25.05
C LYS A 53 9.83 -14.45 24.79
N GLY A 54 9.74 -15.16 23.66
CA GLY A 54 8.55 -15.95 23.33
C GLY A 54 7.27 -15.11 23.37
N ILE A 55 6.29 -15.54 24.16
CA ILE A 55 5.01 -14.82 24.33
C ILE A 55 5.20 -13.40 24.88
N ASP A 56 6.24 -13.17 25.69
CA ASP A 56 6.49 -11.85 26.28
C ASP A 56 6.94 -10.83 25.23
N GLY A 57 7.27 -11.25 24.00
CA GLY A 57 7.55 -10.36 22.87
C GLY A 57 6.38 -9.43 22.51
N TRP A 58 5.14 -9.83 22.82
CA TRP A 58 3.95 -8.98 22.62
C TRP A 58 4.04 -7.63 23.34
N THR A 59 4.65 -7.60 24.52
CA THR A 59 4.69 -6.40 25.38
C THR A 59 6.09 -5.96 25.77
N GLN A 60 7.07 -6.85 25.79
CA GLN A 60 8.43 -6.61 26.27
C GLN A 60 9.49 -6.66 25.15
N GLY A 61 9.08 -6.84 23.89
CA GLY A 61 9.96 -6.70 22.73
C GLY A 61 10.58 -5.30 22.66
N LYS A 62 11.73 -5.17 21.98
CA LYS A 62 12.29 -3.85 21.64
C LYS A 62 11.28 -3.04 20.80
N HIS A 63 10.53 -3.75 19.96
CA HIS A 63 9.34 -3.26 19.27
C HIS A 63 8.15 -4.13 19.70
N PRO A 64 7.40 -3.75 20.76
CA PRO A 64 6.28 -4.56 21.24
C PRO A 64 5.28 -4.85 20.13
N TRP A 65 4.98 -6.13 19.89
CA TRP A 65 4.14 -6.53 18.76
C TRP A 65 2.69 -6.05 18.90
N PHE A 66 2.23 -5.85 20.14
CA PHE A 66 0.87 -5.39 20.42
C PHE A 66 0.55 -4.05 19.76
N SER A 67 1.48 -3.10 19.79
CA SER A 67 1.28 -1.73 19.27
C SER A 67 2.04 -1.42 17.98
N LEU A 68 2.68 -2.43 17.39
CA LEU A 68 3.56 -2.22 16.23
C LEU A 68 2.78 -1.65 15.03
N SER A 69 1.59 -2.17 14.75
CA SER A 69 0.76 -1.74 13.61
C SER A 69 0.31 -0.28 13.73
N GLU A 70 -0.03 0.16 14.94
CA GLU A 70 -0.45 1.55 15.22
C GLU A 70 0.75 2.50 15.12
N LYS A 71 1.90 2.11 15.69
CA LYS A 71 3.13 2.89 15.59
C LYS A 71 3.59 3.06 14.13
N LEU A 72 3.49 2.01 13.32
CA LEU A 72 3.78 2.09 11.89
C LEU A 72 2.74 2.99 11.17
N GLY A 73 1.48 2.94 11.59
CA GLY A 73 0.42 3.82 11.11
C GLY A 73 0.72 5.30 11.38
N GLU A 74 1.09 5.64 12.61
CA GLU A 74 1.52 6.99 13.02
C GLU A 74 2.68 7.51 12.17
N MET A 75 3.68 6.65 11.90
CA MET A 75 4.81 7.00 11.03
C MET A 75 4.41 7.22 9.56
N MET A 76 3.36 6.54 9.09
CA MET A 76 2.86 6.63 7.71
C MET A 76 1.90 7.80 7.51
N ALA A 77 1.18 8.22 8.55
CA ALA A 77 0.20 9.31 8.53
C ALA A 77 0.66 10.58 7.80
N PRO A 78 1.85 11.16 8.07
CA PRO A 78 2.31 12.35 7.34
C PRO A 78 2.63 12.10 5.86
N LEU A 79 2.89 10.85 5.45
CA LEU A 79 3.17 10.50 4.05
C LEU A 79 1.90 10.37 3.21
N VAL A 80 0.79 9.98 3.84
CA VAL A 80 -0.52 9.81 3.17
C VAL A 80 -1.48 10.98 3.44
N GLY A 81 -1.10 11.93 4.29
CA GLY A 81 -1.90 13.12 4.60
C GLY A 81 -3.06 12.88 5.56
N GLY A 82 -2.97 11.87 6.42
CA GLY A 82 -3.98 11.54 7.44
C GLY A 82 -3.51 11.84 8.87
N PHE A 83 -4.40 11.68 9.86
CA PHE A 83 -4.02 11.68 11.27
C PHE A 83 -3.53 10.30 11.73
N PRO A 84 -2.70 10.21 12.79
CA PRO A 84 -2.25 8.92 13.34
C PRO A 84 -3.38 7.94 13.65
N GLU A 85 -4.54 8.45 14.09
CA GLU A 85 -5.72 7.65 14.42
C GLU A 85 -6.51 7.18 13.19
N GLU A 86 -6.20 7.69 11.99
CA GLU A 86 -6.86 7.35 10.73
C GLU A 86 -6.04 6.33 9.89
N VAL A 87 -4.82 5.99 10.32
CA VAL A 87 -3.89 5.17 9.54
C VAL A 87 -3.41 3.97 10.35
N ILE A 88 -3.51 2.78 9.76
CA ILE A 88 -2.98 1.54 10.33
C ILE A 88 -2.22 0.74 9.28
N VAL A 89 -1.06 0.19 9.65
CA VAL A 89 -0.31 -0.73 8.77
C VAL A 89 -0.71 -2.16 9.10
N THR A 90 -1.42 -2.80 8.18
CA THR A 90 -1.94 -4.16 8.37
C THR A 90 -2.18 -4.87 7.04
N GLY A 91 -2.24 -6.19 7.09
CA GLY A 91 -2.69 -7.03 5.97
C GLY A 91 -1.91 -6.81 4.66
N SER A 92 -2.62 -7.02 3.55
CA SER A 92 -2.15 -6.69 2.21
C SER A 92 -3.13 -5.72 1.56
N THR A 93 -2.71 -5.02 0.50
CA THR A 93 -3.56 -4.05 -0.22
C THR A 93 -4.91 -4.63 -0.60
N THR A 94 -4.94 -5.83 -1.21
CA THR A 94 -6.18 -6.48 -1.66
C THR A 94 -7.07 -6.91 -0.49
N VAL A 95 -6.50 -7.40 0.61
CA VAL A 95 -7.28 -7.78 1.80
C VAL A 95 -7.91 -6.54 2.44
N ASN A 96 -7.13 -5.47 2.60
CA ASN A 96 -7.62 -4.22 3.18
C ASN A 96 -8.71 -3.60 2.29
N LEU A 97 -8.53 -3.61 0.97
CA LEU A 97 -9.56 -3.16 0.03
C LEU A 97 -10.84 -3.98 0.18
N HIS A 98 -10.74 -5.31 0.27
CA HIS A 98 -11.90 -6.16 0.46
C HIS A 98 -12.63 -5.87 1.78
N GLN A 99 -11.90 -5.60 2.86
CA GLN A 99 -12.47 -5.20 4.15
C GLN A 99 -13.17 -3.84 4.04
N LEU A 100 -12.51 -2.84 3.45
CA LEU A 100 -13.08 -1.51 3.25
C LEU A 100 -14.40 -1.57 2.47
N ILE A 101 -14.43 -2.30 1.34
CA ILE A 101 -15.67 -2.43 0.57
C ILE A 101 -16.71 -3.17 1.40
N SER A 102 -16.36 -4.29 2.05
CA SER A 102 -17.31 -5.04 2.89
C SER A 102 -17.91 -4.22 4.04
N THR A 103 -17.19 -3.21 4.53
CA THR A 103 -17.61 -2.36 5.64
C THR A 103 -18.39 -1.13 5.18
N PHE A 104 -17.97 -0.48 4.09
CA PHE A 104 -18.54 0.80 3.66
C PHE A 104 -19.55 0.70 2.51
N TYR A 105 -19.55 -0.41 1.76
CA TYR A 105 -20.47 -0.60 0.65
C TYR A 105 -21.82 -1.13 1.14
N GLU A 106 -22.75 -0.20 1.38
CA GLU A 106 -24.13 -0.48 1.79
C GLU A 106 -25.09 -0.06 0.66
N PRO A 107 -25.28 -0.89 -0.39
CA PRO A 107 -26.15 -0.53 -1.51
C PRO A 107 -27.60 -0.35 -1.05
N SER A 108 -28.20 0.78 -1.42
CA SER A 108 -29.59 1.11 -1.07
C SER A 108 -30.24 2.03 -2.10
N GLY A 109 -31.52 1.76 -2.41
CA GLY A 109 -32.29 2.51 -3.41
C GLY A 109 -31.60 2.51 -4.77
N THR A 110 -31.22 3.67 -5.26
CA THR A 110 -30.56 3.85 -6.57
C THR A 110 -29.02 3.91 -6.52
N ARG A 111 -28.42 3.83 -5.31
CA ARG A 111 -26.98 3.90 -5.10
C ARG A 111 -26.40 2.50 -4.87
N THR A 112 -26.22 1.78 -5.96
CA THR A 112 -25.88 0.34 -5.97
C THR A 112 -24.68 0.02 -6.88
N LYS A 113 -24.03 1.05 -7.42
CA LYS A 113 -22.96 0.92 -8.40
C LYS A 113 -21.61 1.29 -7.80
N ILE A 114 -20.59 0.52 -8.14
CA ILE A 114 -19.19 0.78 -7.83
C ILE A 114 -18.51 1.22 -9.12
N LEU A 115 -17.84 2.37 -9.09
CA LEU A 115 -17.07 2.90 -10.22
C LEU A 115 -15.60 2.52 -10.08
N ALA A 116 -15.00 1.97 -11.13
CA ALA A 116 -13.57 1.67 -11.22
C ALA A 116 -13.10 1.96 -12.65
N ASP A 117 -11.83 2.35 -12.81
CA ASP A 117 -11.26 2.66 -14.12
C ASP A 117 -10.57 1.45 -14.77
N GLU A 118 -10.12 1.60 -16.01
CA GLU A 118 -9.40 0.55 -16.77
C GLU A 118 -7.99 0.28 -16.30
N LEU A 119 -7.39 1.28 -15.66
CA LEU A 119 -6.01 1.22 -15.19
C LEU A 119 -5.94 0.61 -13.79
N THR A 120 -7.10 0.36 -13.17
CA THR A 120 -7.26 -0.27 -11.87
C THR A 120 -6.65 -1.65 -11.92
N PHE A 121 -5.77 -1.93 -10.96
CA PHE A 121 -4.99 -3.15 -10.96
C PHE A 121 -5.90 -4.39 -10.86
N PRO A 122 -5.58 -5.53 -11.52
CA PRO A 122 -6.50 -6.67 -11.59
C PRO A 122 -6.99 -7.19 -10.23
N SER A 123 -6.14 -7.18 -9.19
CA SER A 123 -6.55 -7.63 -7.85
C SER A 123 -7.67 -6.79 -7.26
N ASP A 124 -7.71 -5.50 -7.58
CA ASP A 124 -8.67 -4.55 -7.06
C ASP A 124 -10.03 -4.81 -7.71
N ILE A 125 -10.04 -5.02 -9.02
CA ILE A 125 -11.23 -5.48 -9.76
C ILE A 125 -11.77 -6.79 -9.18
N TYR A 126 -10.90 -7.77 -8.87
CA TYR A 126 -11.35 -9.03 -8.28
C TYR A 126 -11.94 -8.85 -6.87
N ALA A 127 -11.40 -7.94 -6.06
CA ALA A 127 -11.94 -7.62 -4.74
C ALA A 127 -13.31 -6.91 -4.83
N LEU A 128 -13.51 -6.06 -5.84
CA LEU A 128 -14.82 -5.45 -6.09
C LEU A 128 -15.83 -6.49 -6.61
N GLN A 129 -15.40 -7.37 -7.54
CA GLN A 129 -16.26 -8.43 -8.09
C GLN A 129 -16.66 -9.49 -7.06
N SER A 130 -15.81 -9.78 -6.06
CA SER A 130 -16.19 -10.69 -4.98
C SER A 130 -17.34 -10.13 -4.14
N GLN A 131 -17.39 -8.82 -3.95
CA GLN A 131 -18.48 -8.16 -3.22
C GLN A 131 -19.82 -8.28 -3.96
N GLN A 132 -19.82 -8.29 -5.30
CA GLN A 132 -21.02 -8.62 -6.08
C GLN A 132 -21.59 -10.00 -5.77
N ARG A 133 -20.71 -10.99 -5.56
CA ARG A 133 -21.13 -12.36 -5.23
C ARG A 133 -21.58 -12.50 -3.78
N LEU A 134 -21.08 -11.67 -2.88
CA LEU A 134 -21.41 -11.70 -1.45
C LEU A 134 -22.63 -10.85 -1.09
N SER A 135 -22.92 -9.82 -1.88
CA SER A 135 -24.12 -8.99 -1.70
C SER A 135 -25.35 -9.66 -2.28
N ASN A 136 -26.52 -9.48 -1.64
CA ASN A 136 -27.82 -9.92 -2.19
C ASN A 136 -28.30 -9.07 -3.39
N HIS A 137 -27.44 -8.19 -3.93
CA HIS A 137 -27.74 -7.22 -4.99
C HIS A 137 -26.96 -7.58 -6.27
N HIS A 138 -27.16 -8.81 -6.75
CA HIS A 138 -26.35 -9.40 -7.83
C HIS A 138 -26.45 -8.68 -9.18
N ASP A 139 -27.57 -7.99 -9.47
CA ASP A 139 -27.88 -7.49 -10.81
C ASP A 139 -27.39 -6.06 -11.11
N GLU A 140 -26.90 -5.30 -10.12
CA GLU A 140 -26.68 -3.84 -10.29
C GLU A 140 -25.21 -3.38 -10.20
N MET A 141 -24.25 -4.29 -10.00
CA MET A 141 -22.83 -3.91 -9.98
C MET A 141 -22.31 -3.73 -11.40
N LEU A 142 -22.67 -2.61 -12.02
CA LEU A 142 -22.11 -2.15 -13.28
C LEU A 142 -20.75 -1.49 -13.00
N PHE A 143 -19.68 -2.20 -13.30
CA PHE A 143 -18.36 -1.60 -13.45
C PHE A 143 -18.39 -0.72 -14.70
N ILE A 144 -18.53 0.60 -14.51
CA ILE A 144 -18.30 1.54 -15.61
C ILE A 144 -16.79 1.72 -15.71
N VAL A 145 -16.20 0.83 -16.48
CA VAL A 145 -14.81 0.89 -16.87
C VAL A 145 -14.70 2.06 -17.86
N ILE A 146 -14.24 3.22 -17.37
CA ILE A 146 -14.12 4.43 -18.19
C ILE A 146 -12.84 4.34 -19.02
N HIS A 147 -12.98 4.06 -20.32
CA HIS A 147 -11.91 4.30 -21.30
C HIS A 147 -11.48 5.77 -21.21
N GLN A 148 -10.17 6.02 -21.19
CA GLN A 148 -9.57 7.35 -21.14
C GLN A 148 -10.39 8.38 -21.94
N ALA A 149 -10.77 9.48 -21.29
CA ALA A 149 -11.51 10.59 -21.91
C ALA A 149 -10.73 11.33 -23.02
N SER A 150 -9.58 10.83 -23.47
CA SER A 150 -8.84 11.38 -24.61
C SER A 150 -9.60 11.22 -25.93
N GLU A 151 -10.54 10.29 -26.04
CA GLU A 151 -11.40 10.17 -27.23
C GLU A 151 -12.62 11.10 -27.24
N LEU A 152 -13.03 11.66 -26.10
CA LEU A 152 -14.19 12.55 -26.02
C LEU A 152 -13.90 13.97 -26.54
N TRP A 153 -12.63 14.38 -26.56
CA TRP A 153 -12.22 15.71 -27.04
C TRP A 153 -11.81 15.74 -28.52
N MET A 154 -11.63 14.59 -29.18
CA MET A 154 -11.22 14.54 -30.59
C MET A 154 -12.38 14.52 -31.61
N LYS A 155 -13.65 14.52 -31.17
CA LYS A 155 -14.82 14.54 -32.08
C LYS A 155 -15.37 15.94 -32.39
N HIS A 156 -14.76 17.00 -31.87
CA HIS A 156 -15.20 18.40 -32.08
C HIS A 156 -14.06 19.36 -32.51
N GLY A 157 -13.03 18.85 -33.19
CA GLY A 157 -12.00 19.65 -33.86
C GLY A 157 -12.22 19.72 -35.36
#